data_AF-A0A914PGR0-F1
#
_entry.id   AF-A0A914PGR0-F1
#
_cell.length_a   1.000
_cell.length_b   1.000
_cell.length_c   1.000
_cell.angle_alpha   90.00
_cell.angle_beta   90.00
_cell.angle_gamma   90.00
#
_symmetry.space_group_name_H-M   'P 1'
#
loop_
_entity.id
_entity.type
_entity.pdbx_description
1 polymer ?
#
loop_
_entity_poly.entity_id
_entity_poly.type
_entity_poly.pdbx_seq_one_letter_code
_entity_poly.pdbx_strand_id
1 'polypeptide(L)'
;MTKCAILNGIVWVYNVIFSVTIGIYGSTLIYPEESKVNCEYKKCQKPLAIFVTVLLGVSYFVVIIAYFGSLIKVTIVTAKSQENATHQNTKNIAIMRRFLLNIIVFALTKIPLLVICGFILSDLDNLKDLGKGEETSCKKFLHGKLYFKVELIASITVFVTLLGMIVDPVISIMGDFTDIKILVINHFKNLYKKIKRKF
;
A
#
# COMPACT_ATOMS: atom_id res chain seq x y z
N MET A 1 -18.85 -17.26 -4.04
CA MET A 1 -18.69 -15.92 -4.66
C MET A 1 -19.36 -14.81 -3.84
N THR A 2 -20.62 -14.95 -3.42
CA THR A 2 -21.38 -13.94 -2.65
C THR A 2 -20.67 -13.40 -1.41
N LYS A 3 -20.08 -14.26 -0.56
CA LYS A 3 -19.35 -13.82 0.65
C LYS A 3 -18.15 -12.90 0.35
N CYS A 4 -17.41 -13.17 -0.74
CA CYS A 4 -16.27 -12.35 -1.14
C CYS A 4 -16.71 -11.00 -1.71
N ALA A 5 -17.79 -11.01 -2.51
CA ALA A 5 -18.39 -9.79 -3.05
C ALA A 5 -18.92 -8.86 -1.94
N ILE A 6 -19.59 -9.43 -0.92
CA ILE A 6 -20.09 -8.68 0.24
C ILE A 6 -18.92 -8.06 1.03
N LEU A 7 -17.88 -8.84 1.33
CA LEU A 7 -16.69 -8.33 2.03
C LEU A 7 -16.00 -7.20 1.25
N ASN A 8 -15.84 -7.37 -0.07
CA ASN A 8 -15.27 -6.32 -0.91
C ASN A 8 -16.14 -5.05 -0.88
N GLY A 9 -17.47 -5.19 -0.99
CA GLY A 9 -18.41 -4.07 -0.88
C GLY A 9 -18.25 -3.30 0.43
N ILE A 10 -18.12 -4.00 1.56
CA ILE A 10 -17.90 -3.37 2.88
C ILE A 10 -16.58 -2.58 2.90
N VAL A 11 -15.50 -3.15 2.37
CA VAL A 11 -14.19 -2.48 2.31
C VAL A 11 -14.26 -1.21 1.46
N TRP A 12 -14.96 -1.25 0.32
CA TRP A 12 -15.15 -0.09 -0.53
C TRP A 12 -15.93 1.03 0.16
N VAL A 13 -17.06 0.70 0.79
CA VAL A 13 -17.87 1.67 1.53
C VAL A 13 -17.05 2.29 2.66
N TYR A 14 -16.32 1.48 3.42
CA TYR A 14 -15.42 1.96 4.47
C TYR A 14 -14.37 2.93 3.93
N ASN A 15 -13.70 2.58 2.83
CA ASN A 15 -12.67 3.41 2.21
C ASN A 15 -13.22 4.76 1.72
N VAL A 16 -14.42 4.77 1.13
CA VAL A 16 -15.07 6.01 0.67
C VAL A 16 -15.38 6.92 1.86
N ILE A 17 -16.03 6.39 2.90
CA ILE A 17 -16.37 7.16 4.10
C ILE A 17 -15.11 7.71 4.77
N PHE A 18 -14.09 6.87 4.93
CA PHE A 18 -12.82 7.24 5.54
C PHE A 18 -12.10 8.33 4.72
N SER A 19 -12.03 8.18 3.39
CA SER A 19 -11.37 9.14 2.50
C SER A 19 -12.10 10.49 2.48
N VAL A 20 -13.43 10.51 2.44
CA VAL A 20 -14.23 11.74 2.50
C VAL A 20 -14.03 12.43 3.84
N THR A 21 -14.05 11.69 4.94
CA THR A 21 -13.84 12.22 6.29
C THR A 21 -12.47 12.88 6.41
N ILE A 22 -11.41 12.19 6.01
CA ILE A 22 -10.05 12.75 6.04
C ILE A 22 -9.92 13.94 5.10
N GLY A 23 -10.53 13.92 3.92
CA GLY A 23 -10.50 15.04 2.99
C GLY A 23 -11.12 16.31 3.59
N ILE A 24 -12.31 16.18 4.19
CA ILE A 24 -13.02 17.30 4.82
C ILE A 24 -12.23 17.86 6.01
N TYR A 25 -11.74 16.99 6.92
CA TYR A 25 -11.00 17.49 8.08
C TYR A 25 -9.57 17.92 7.73
N GLY A 26 -8.95 17.32 6.71
CA GLY A 26 -7.64 17.71 6.21
C GLY A 26 -7.64 19.10 5.60
N SER A 27 -8.71 19.48 4.88
CA SER A 27 -8.82 20.83 4.32
C SER A 27 -8.90 21.91 5.40
N THR A 28 -9.51 21.62 6.57
CA THR A 28 -9.54 22.56 7.71
C THR A 28 -8.15 22.89 8.28
N LEU A 29 -7.16 22.01 8.08
CA LEU A 29 -5.79 22.22 8.56
C LEU A 29 -4.99 23.15 7.66
N ILE A 30 -5.21 23.05 6.35
CA ILE A 30 -4.43 23.77 5.33
C ILE A 30 -5.12 25.09 4.94
N TYR A 31 -6.45 25.09 4.85
CA TYR A 31 -7.29 26.21 4.41
C TYR A 31 -8.48 26.40 5.37
N PRO A 32 -8.23 26.88 6.61
CA PRO A 32 -9.29 27.01 7.62
C PRO A 32 -10.41 27.96 7.19
N GLU A 33 -10.10 29.00 6.39
CA GLU A 33 -11.07 30.02 5.97
C GLU A 33 -12.05 29.55 4.89
N GLU A 34 -11.61 28.63 4.02
CA GLU A 34 -12.49 28.02 3.01
C GLU A 34 -13.30 26.84 3.57
N SER A 35 -12.96 26.39 4.77
CA SER A 35 -13.60 25.23 5.38
C SER A 35 -14.89 25.60 6.09
N LYS A 36 -16.00 24.95 5.72
CA LYS A 36 -17.31 25.16 6.37
C LYS A 36 -17.40 24.61 7.81
N VAL A 37 -16.33 23.97 8.31
CA VAL A 37 -16.33 23.22 9.58
C VAL A 37 -15.25 23.79 10.50
N ASN A 38 -15.67 24.40 11.61
CA ASN A 38 -14.75 24.87 12.65
C ASN A 38 -14.21 23.68 13.47
N CYS A 39 -12.95 23.32 13.25
CA CYS A 39 -12.25 22.22 13.92
C CYS A 39 -10.99 22.78 14.62
N GLU A 40 -11.04 22.96 15.94
CA GLU A 40 -9.88 23.45 16.70
C GLU A 40 -8.71 22.44 16.64
N TYR A 41 -7.50 22.95 16.38
CA TYR A 41 -6.29 22.12 16.26
C TYR A 41 -6.08 21.14 17.44
N LYS A 42 -6.23 21.62 18.68
CA LYS A 42 -5.97 20.80 19.88
C LYS A 42 -7.03 19.71 20.12
N LYS A 43 -8.29 19.96 19.76
CA LYS A 43 -9.41 19.06 20.05
C LYS A 43 -9.74 18.10 18.92
N CYS A 44 -9.49 18.49 17.68
CA CYS A 44 -9.99 17.79 16.50
C CYS A 44 -8.87 17.43 15.53
N GLN A 45 -8.04 18.38 15.06
CA GLN A 45 -7.03 18.10 14.02
C GLN A 45 -5.88 17.22 14.52
N LYS A 46 -5.29 17.53 15.69
CA LYS A 46 -4.19 16.75 16.27
C LYS A 46 -4.58 15.30 16.59
N PRO A 47 -5.68 15.02 17.33
CA PRO A 47 -6.09 13.64 17.58
C PRO A 47 -6.48 12.90 16.30
N LEU A 48 -7.07 13.58 15.30
CA LEU A 48 -7.35 12.95 14.02
C LEU A 48 -6.06 12.56 13.27
N ALA A 49 -5.06 13.44 13.20
CA ALA A 49 -3.78 13.14 12.56
C ALA A 49 -3.05 11.97 13.24
N ILE A 50 -3.08 11.92 14.58
CA ILE A 50 -2.57 10.77 15.35
C ILE A 50 -3.36 9.51 15.00
N PHE A 51 -4.70 9.58 15.04
CA PHE A 51 -5.56 8.45 14.76
C PHE A 51 -5.31 7.86 13.36
N VAL A 52 -5.24 8.71 12.33
CA VAL A 52 -4.97 8.28 10.95
C VAL A 52 -3.59 7.64 10.85
N THR A 53 -2.56 8.24 11.44
CA THR A 53 -1.20 7.71 11.40
C THR A 53 -1.10 6.36 12.12
N VAL A 54 -1.75 6.22 13.28
CA VAL A 54 -1.80 4.96 14.04
C VAL A 54 -2.57 3.90 13.28
N LEU A 55 -3.75 4.24 12.75
CA LEU A 55 -4.58 3.30 11.98
C LEU A 55 -3.82 2.78 10.75
N LEU A 56 -3.16 3.67 10.01
CA LEU A 56 -2.29 3.29 8.91
C LEU A 56 -1.17 2.37 9.41
N GLY A 57 -0.45 2.77 10.46
CA GLY A 57 0.65 1.96 11.00
C GLY A 57 0.24 0.56 11.46
N VAL A 58 -0.88 0.44 12.17
CA VAL A 58 -1.44 -0.85 12.59
C VAL A 58 -1.83 -1.67 11.36
N SER A 59 -2.53 -1.08 10.39
CA SER A 59 -2.93 -1.80 9.17
C SER A 59 -1.73 -2.35 8.41
N TYR A 60 -0.65 -1.58 8.27
CA TYR A 60 0.59 -2.03 7.64
C TYR A 60 1.26 -3.15 8.44
N PHE A 61 1.29 -3.03 9.76
CA PHE A 61 1.88 -4.06 10.61
C PHE A 61 1.12 -5.38 10.54
N VAL A 62 -0.22 -5.35 10.54
CA VAL A 62 -1.06 -6.56 10.35
C VAL A 62 -0.75 -7.22 9.00
N VAL A 63 -0.65 -6.42 7.94
CA VAL A 63 -0.34 -6.92 6.59
C VAL A 63 1.05 -7.57 6.56
N ILE A 64 2.06 -6.95 7.16
CA ILE A 64 3.42 -7.50 7.29
C ILE A 64 3.39 -8.84 8.06
N ILE A 65 2.70 -8.91 9.20
CA ILE A 65 2.58 -10.15 9.98
C ILE A 65 1.90 -11.26 9.17
N ALA A 66 0.76 -10.96 8.53
CA ALA A 66 0.05 -11.93 7.71
C ALA A 66 0.94 -12.47 6.56
N TYR A 67 1.77 -11.60 5.98
CA TYR A 67 2.74 -11.96 4.96
C TYR A 67 3.88 -12.83 5.50
N PHE A 68 4.50 -12.47 6.63
CA PHE A 68 5.52 -13.29 7.29
C PHE A 68 4.98 -14.67 7.67
N GLY A 69 3.77 -14.74 8.25
CA GLY A 69 3.12 -16.00 8.59
C GLY A 69 2.88 -16.89 7.36
N SER A 70 2.51 -16.28 6.23
CA SER A 70 2.34 -16.99 4.97
C SER A 70 3.68 -17.51 4.42
N LEU A 71 4.76 -16.71 4.48
CA LEU A 71 6.10 -17.15 4.07
C LEU A 71 6.56 -18.35 4.90
N ILE A 72 6.45 -18.29 6.23
CA ILE A 72 6.83 -19.38 7.13
C ILE A 72 6.06 -20.65 6.80
N LYS A 73 4.72 -20.55 6.65
CA LYS A 73 3.87 -21.69 6.31
C LYS A 73 4.33 -22.36 5.01
N VAL A 74 4.66 -21.57 4.00
CA VAL A 74 5.10 -22.12 2.71
C VAL A 74 6.51 -22.70 2.78
N THR A 75 7.44 -22.11 3.54
CA THR A 75 8.78 -22.70 3.77
C THR A 75 8.67 -24.06 4.45
N ILE A 76 7.81 -24.18 5.48
CA ILE A 76 7.57 -25.46 6.19
C ILE A 76 6.95 -26.49 5.25
N VAL A 77 5.95 -26.11 4.44
CA VAL A 77 5.30 -27.01 3.47
C VAL A 77 6.30 -27.45 2.38
N THR A 78 7.15 -26.55 1.91
CA THR A 78 8.17 -26.83 0.89
C THR A 78 9.23 -27.79 1.43
N ALA A 79 9.69 -27.58 2.67
CA ALA A 79 10.64 -28.47 3.34
C ALA A 79 10.07 -29.89 3.50
N LYS A 80 8.79 -30.02 3.90
CA LYS A 80 8.10 -31.33 3.97
C LYS A 80 7.87 -31.98 2.60
N SER A 81 7.67 -31.19 1.55
CA SER A 81 7.39 -31.68 0.20
C SER A 81 8.65 -32.06 -0.58
N GLN A 82 9.84 -31.69 -0.10
CA GLN A 82 11.12 -32.08 -0.69
C GLN A 82 11.43 -33.57 -0.46
N GLU A 83 10.85 -34.15 0.59
CA GLU A 83 10.91 -35.59 0.90
C GLU A 83 10.03 -36.44 -0.06
N ASN A 84 9.00 -35.82 -0.69
CA ASN A 84 8.08 -36.46 -1.64
C ASN A 84 8.11 -35.72 -3.00
N ALA A 85 9.24 -35.84 -3.73
CA ALA A 85 9.48 -35.13 -4.98
C ALA A 85 8.45 -35.49 -6.09
N THR A 86 7.40 -34.68 -6.21
CA THR A 86 6.42 -34.73 -7.32
C THR A 86 6.23 -33.34 -7.94
N HIS A 87 5.64 -33.34 -9.15
CA HIS A 87 5.38 -32.18 -10.03
C HIS A 87 4.67 -30.97 -9.36
N GLN A 88 4.15 -31.13 -8.14
CA GLN A 88 3.55 -30.11 -7.29
C GLN A 88 4.57 -29.03 -6.84
N ASN A 89 5.86 -29.38 -6.70
CA ASN A 89 6.90 -28.48 -6.17
C ASN A 89 7.16 -27.24 -7.06
N THR A 90 7.05 -27.35 -8.39
CA THR A 90 7.32 -26.21 -9.29
C THR A 90 6.21 -25.16 -9.31
N LYS A 91 4.94 -25.56 -9.14
CA LYS A 91 3.82 -24.61 -9.02
C LYS A 91 3.89 -23.82 -7.71
N ASN A 92 4.26 -24.46 -6.60
CA ASN A 92 4.38 -23.80 -5.30
C ASN A 92 5.52 -22.77 -5.26
N ILE A 93 6.64 -23.06 -5.94
CA ILE A 93 7.78 -22.13 -6.05
C ILE A 93 7.42 -20.88 -6.90
N ALA A 94 6.66 -21.05 -7.97
CA ALA A 94 6.20 -19.94 -8.81
C ALA A 94 5.24 -19.00 -8.05
N ILE A 95 4.27 -19.58 -7.32
CA ILE A 95 3.35 -18.84 -6.45
C ILE A 95 4.12 -18.09 -5.35
N MET A 96 5.16 -18.69 -4.75
CA MET A 96 6.03 -18.01 -3.78
C MET A 96 6.74 -16.80 -4.37
N ARG A 97 7.28 -16.91 -5.59
CA ARG A 97 8.05 -15.82 -6.20
C ARG A 97 7.18 -14.61 -6.50
N ARG A 98 5.94 -14.83 -6.96
CA ARG A 98 4.94 -13.76 -7.14
C ARG A 98 4.57 -13.09 -5.83
N PHE A 99 4.33 -13.91 -4.80
CA PHE A 99 4.01 -13.42 -3.46
C PHE A 99 5.15 -12.57 -2.89
N LEU A 100 6.40 -13.00 -3.04
CA LEU A 100 7.59 -12.26 -2.59
C LEU A 100 7.77 -10.93 -3.35
N LEU A 101 7.55 -10.92 -4.66
CA LEU A 101 7.64 -9.69 -5.46
C LEU A 101 6.56 -8.67 -5.07
N ASN A 102 5.32 -9.13 -4.83
CA ASN A 102 4.26 -8.29 -4.32
C ASN A 102 4.59 -7.72 -2.93
N ILE A 103 5.26 -8.50 -2.06
CA ILE A 103 5.72 -8.03 -0.75
C ILE A 103 6.80 -6.96 -0.88
N ILE A 104 7.79 -7.16 -1.75
CA ILE A 104 8.87 -6.19 -1.96
C ILE A 104 8.28 -4.87 -2.45
N VAL A 105 7.34 -4.91 -3.40
CA VAL A 105 6.70 -3.69 -3.91
C VAL A 105 5.77 -3.05 -2.90
N PHE A 106 5.01 -3.83 -2.15
CA PHE A 106 4.23 -3.31 -1.03
C PHE A 106 5.14 -2.60 -0.03
N ALA A 107 6.28 -3.18 0.35
CA ALA A 107 7.23 -2.57 1.27
C ALA A 107 7.85 -1.29 0.69
N LEU A 108 8.34 -1.33 -0.56
CA LEU A 108 8.98 -0.18 -1.21
C LEU A 108 8.03 1.00 -1.42
N THR A 109 6.74 0.74 -1.65
CA THR A 109 5.75 1.79 -1.91
C THR A 109 5.13 2.32 -0.62
N LYS A 110 4.93 1.47 0.39
CA LYS A 110 4.18 1.84 1.59
C LYS A 110 5.03 2.24 2.79
N ILE A 111 6.26 1.71 2.92
CA ILE A 111 7.18 2.13 4.00
C ILE A 111 7.52 3.63 3.90
N PRO A 112 7.85 4.20 2.72
CA PRO A 112 8.13 5.62 2.62
C PRO A 112 6.93 6.49 3.02
N LEU A 113 5.70 6.05 2.70
CA LEU A 113 4.48 6.75 3.11
C LEU A 113 4.34 6.79 4.64
N LEU A 114 4.64 5.68 5.32
CA LEU A 114 4.60 5.62 6.78
C LEU A 114 5.62 6.54 7.43
N VAL A 115 6.83 6.61 6.88
CA VAL A 115 7.88 7.54 7.33
C VAL A 115 7.44 9.00 7.13
N ILE A 116 6.86 9.32 5.98
CA ILE A 116 6.31 10.66 5.70
C ILE A 116 5.21 11.01 6.69
N CYS A 117 4.27 10.10 6.97
CA CYS A 117 3.21 10.33 7.97
C CYS A 117 3.79 10.57 9.36
N GLY A 118 4.80 9.78 9.78
CA GLY A 118 5.49 9.98 11.06
C GLY A 118 6.18 11.35 11.13
N PHE A 119 6.83 11.77 10.04
CA PHE A 119 7.47 13.08 9.94
C PHE A 119 6.45 14.23 10.06
N ILE A 120 5.34 14.16 9.30
CA ILE A 120 4.24 15.15 9.40
C ILE A 120 3.68 15.20 10.82
N LEU A 121 3.53 14.04 11.48
CA LEU A 121 3.01 13.98 12.84
C LEU A 121 3.96 14.62 13.86
N SER A 122 5.28 14.45 13.68
CA SER A 122 6.30 15.08 14.52
C SER A 122 6.38 16.61 14.33
N ASP A 123 6.13 17.07 13.11
CA ASP A 123 6.16 18.49 12.73
C ASP A 123 4.78 19.17 12.82
N LEU A 124 3.75 18.47 13.29
CA LEU A 124 2.36 18.94 13.25
C LEU A 124 2.19 20.29 13.98
N ASP A 125 2.94 20.49 15.07
CA ASP A 125 2.87 21.73 15.85
C ASP A 125 3.46 22.94 15.10
N ASN A 126 4.46 22.72 14.23
CA ASN A 126 4.99 23.76 13.33
C ASN A 126 3.99 24.05 12.19
N LEU A 127 3.32 23.01 11.68
CA LEU A 127 2.33 23.13 10.60
C LEU A 127 1.07 23.89 11.03
N LYS A 128 0.72 23.85 12.32
CA LYS A 128 -0.41 24.63 12.85
C LYS A 128 -0.33 26.12 12.54
N ASP A 129 0.87 26.68 12.44
CA ASP A 129 1.04 28.12 12.21
C ASP A 129 0.55 28.56 10.82
N LEU A 130 0.41 27.63 9.88
CA LEU A 130 -0.26 27.87 8.59
C LEU A 130 -1.74 28.23 8.80
N GLY A 131 -2.41 27.57 9.74
CA GLY A 131 -3.85 27.69 9.99
C GLY A 131 -4.28 28.79 10.98
N LYS A 132 -3.39 29.65 11.49
CA LYS A 132 -3.77 30.73 12.43
C LYS A 132 -3.95 32.09 11.72
N GLY A 133 -5.12 32.70 11.82
CA GLY A 133 -5.39 34.09 11.39
C GLY A 133 -5.72 34.26 9.89
N GLU A 134 -6.20 35.46 9.53
CA GLU A 134 -6.75 35.82 8.20
C GLU A 134 -5.78 35.59 7.02
N GLU A 135 -6.31 35.09 5.90
CA GLU A 135 -5.54 34.74 4.71
C GLU A 135 -5.09 35.99 3.94
N THR A 136 -3.96 36.57 4.34
CA THR A 136 -3.32 37.68 3.61
C THR A 136 -2.17 37.21 2.73
N SER A 137 -1.99 37.82 1.55
CA SER A 137 -0.87 37.54 0.64
C SER A 137 0.50 37.72 1.30
N CYS A 138 0.60 38.61 2.29
CA CYS A 138 1.81 38.84 3.08
C CYS A 138 2.19 37.62 3.94
N LYS A 139 1.21 36.91 4.52
CA LYS A 139 1.43 35.71 5.34
C LYS A 139 1.94 34.53 4.51
N LYS A 140 1.41 34.35 3.29
CA LYS A 140 1.91 33.33 2.34
C LYS A 140 3.38 33.57 1.98
N PHE A 141 3.80 34.83 1.84
CA PHE A 141 5.20 35.19 1.59
C PHE A 141 6.08 34.93 2.83
N LEU A 142 5.62 35.31 4.02
CA LEU A 142 6.36 35.15 5.27
C LEU A 142 6.56 33.66 5.67
N HIS A 143 5.54 32.82 5.44
CA HIS A 143 5.58 31.38 5.73
C HIS A 143 5.83 30.50 4.48
N GLY A 144 6.32 31.08 3.38
CA GLY A 144 6.48 30.38 2.09
C GLY A 144 7.32 29.11 2.17
N LYS A 145 8.35 29.09 3.03
CA LYS A 145 9.18 27.89 3.28
C LYS A 145 8.37 26.72 3.83
N LEU A 146 7.38 26.99 4.69
CA LEU A 146 6.54 25.96 5.30
C LEU A 146 5.50 25.43 4.33
N TYR A 147 4.87 26.33 3.55
CA TYR A 147 3.97 25.95 2.45
C TYR A 147 4.68 25.07 1.41
N PHE A 148 5.86 25.49 0.95
CA PHE A 148 6.67 24.72 0.01
C PHE A 148 7.03 23.32 0.54
N LYS A 149 7.35 23.21 1.84
CA LYS A 149 7.64 21.92 2.48
C LYS A 149 6.42 20.99 2.44
N VAL A 150 5.22 21.48 2.77
CA VAL A 150 3.99 20.68 2.76
C VAL A 150 3.62 20.25 1.34
N GLU A 151 3.71 21.16 0.38
CA GLU A 151 3.38 20.90 -1.02
C GLU A 151 4.36 19.92 -1.67
N LEU A 152 5.65 20.02 -1.35
CA LEU A 152 6.67 19.06 -1.76
C LEU A 152 6.39 17.67 -1.18
N ILE A 153 6.05 17.58 0.10
CA ILE A 153 5.71 16.31 0.76
C ILE A 153 4.44 15.70 0.15
N ALA A 154 3.41 16.51 -0.10
CA ALA A 154 2.18 16.07 -0.77
C ALA A 154 2.47 15.54 -2.18
N SER A 155 3.31 16.24 -2.95
CA SER A 155 3.73 15.84 -4.30
C SER A 155 4.48 14.50 -4.28
N ILE A 156 5.44 14.32 -3.37
CA ILE A 156 6.17 13.05 -3.20
C ILE A 156 5.20 11.92 -2.81
N THR A 157 4.27 12.20 -1.90
CA THR A 157 3.27 11.23 -1.43
C THR A 157 2.39 10.74 -2.58
N VAL A 158 1.89 11.66 -3.41
CA VAL A 158 1.11 11.33 -4.62
C VAL A 158 1.95 10.51 -5.59
N PHE A 159 3.18 10.94 -5.87
CA PHE A 159 4.07 10.25 -6.79
C PHE A 159 4.38 8.81 -6.37
N VAL A 160 4.78 8.59 -5.12
CA VAL A 160 5.07 7.24 -4.58
C VAL A 160 3.82 6.37 -4.61
N THR A 161 2.65 6.94 -4.32
CA THR A 161 1.38 6.22 -4.36
C THR A 161 1.00 5.79 -5.78
N LEU A 162 1.15 6.67 -6.76
CA LEU A 162 0.89 6.36 -8.18
C LEU A 162 1.83 5.29 -8.71
N LEU A 163 3.12 5.36 -8.36
CA LEU A 163 4.07 4.30 -8.71
C LEU A 163 3.62 2.94 -8.18
N GLY A 164 3.15 2.86 -6.93
CA GLY A 164 2.61 1.61 -6.38
C GLY A 164 1.42 1.08 -7.17
N MET A 165 0.46 1.95 -7.51
CA MET A 165 -0.72 1.57 -8.31
C MET A 165 -0.36 1.03 -9.70
N ILE A 166 0.74 1.50 -10.30
CA ILE A 166 1.22 1.02 -11.61
C ILE A 166 2.01 -0.28 -11.47
N VAL A 167 2.86 -0.40 -10.46
CA VAL A 167 3.75 -1.57 -10.30
C VAL A 167 2.97 -2.81 -9.86
N ASP A 168 1.92 -2.67 -9.05
CA ASP A 168 1.09 -3.77 -8.57
C ASP A 168 0.52 -4.65 -9.72
N PRO A 169 -0.20 -4.11 -10.74
CA PRO A 169 -0.69 -4.91 -11.86
C PRO A 169 0.45 -5.43 -12.75
N VAL A 170 1.54 -4.67 -12.94
CA VAL A 170 2.69 -5.10 -13.74
C VAL A 170 3.30 -6.37 -13.17
N ILE A 171 3.51 -6.45 -11.86
CA ILE A 171 4.06 -7.65 -11.21
C ILE A 171 3.11 -8.84 -11.31
N SER A 172 1.81 -8.60 -11.10
CA SER A 172 0.82 -9.66 -11.26
C SER A 172 0.84 -10.25 -12.68
N ILE A 173 0.85 -9.38 -13.69
CA ILE A 173 0.89 -9.76 -15.11
C ILE A 173 2.20 -10.48 -15.46
N MET A 174 3.35 -9.96 -15.01
CA MET A 174 4.66 -10.61 -15.23
C MET A 174 4.74 -11.98 -14.57
N GLY A 175 4.13 -12.15 -13.39
CA GLY A 175 3.95 -13.44 -12.74
C GLY A 175 3.18 -14.39 -13.65
N ASP A 176 2.02 -13.97 -14.17
CA ASP A 176 1.16 -14.75 -15.06
C ASP A 176 1.83 -15.20 -16.35
N PHE A 177 2.56 -14.30 -17.01
CA PHE A 177 3.33 -14.67 -18.21
C PHE A 177 4.45 -15.68 -17.94
N THR A 178 5.12 -15.58 -16.79
CA THR A 178 6.23 -16.49 -16.45
C THR A 178 5.71 -17.91 -16.22
N ASP A 179 4.58 -18.07 -15.53
CA ASP A 179 4.01 -19.40 -15.25
C ASP A 179 3.45 -20.05 -16.52
N ILE A 180 2.82 -19.27 -17.41
CA ILE A 180 2.31 -19.75 -18.70
C ILE A 180 3.47 -20.28 -19.55
N LYS A 181 4.59 -19.54 -19.65
CA LYS A 181 5.78 -19.99 -20.40
C LYS A 181 6.33 -21.30 -19.85
N ILE A 182 6.47 -21.43 -18.54
CA ILE A 182 6.98 -22.66 -17.89
C ILE A 182 6.04 -23.84 -18.16
N LEU A 183 4.72 -23.62 -18.12
CA LEU A 183 3.73 -24.66 -18.35
C LEU A 183 3.75 -25.16 -19.82
N VAL A 184 3.87 -24.24 -20.78
CA VAL A 184 4.01 -24.57 -22.21
C VAL A 184 5.28 -25.37 -22.47
N ILE A 185 6.43 -24.92 -21.95
CA ILE A 185 7.71 -25.63 -22.11
C ILE A 185 7.64 -27.05 -21.51
N ASN A 186 7.07 -27.19 -20.32
CA ASN A 186 6.91 -28.51 -19.69
C ASN A 186 5.95 -29.43 -20.46
N HIS A 187 4.87 -28.87 -21.03
CA HIS A 187 3.96 -29.64 -21.88
C HIS A 187 4.66 -30.17 -23.14
N PHE A 188 5.43 -29.32 -23.83
CA PHE A 188 6.23 -29.74 -24.99
C PHE A 188 7.30 -30.79 -24.62
N LYS A 189 7.97 -30.63 -23.48
CA LYS A 189 8.96 -31.58 -22.99
C LYS A 189 8.36 -32.94 -22.64
N ASN A 190 7.15 -32.97 -22.09
CA ASN A 190 6.40 -34.19 -21.80
C ASN A 190 5.88 -34.87 -23.06
N LEU A 191 5.38 -34.10 -24.04
CA LEU A 191 5.02 -34.62 -25.36
C LEU A 191 6.22 -35.27 -26.05
N TYR A 192 7.36 -34.59 -26.06
CA TYR A 192 8.60 -35.12 -26.64
C TYR A 192 9.03 -36.43 -25.97
N LYS A 193 9.00 -36.49 -24.63
CA LYS A 193 9.27 -37.74 -23.88
C LYS A 193 8.30 -38.87 -24.21
N LYS A 194 7.02 -38.54 -24.44
CA LYS A 194 5.97 -39.53 -24.76
C LYS A 194 6.12 -40.08 -26.18
N ILE A 195 6.54 -39.24 -27.13
CA ILE A 195 6.87 -39.64 -28.51
C ILE A 195 8.12 -40.51 -28.53
N LYS A 196 9.18 -40.12 -27.81
CA LYS A 196 10.44 -40.89 -27.70
C LYS A 196 10.31 -42.25 -26.99
N ARG A 197 9.21 -42.51 -26.27
CA ARG A 197 8.92 -43.83 -25.67
C ARG A 197 8.11 -44.73 -26.59
N LYS A 198 7.52 -44.17 -27.66
CA LYS A 198 6.67 -44.89 -28.62
C LYS A 198 7.43 -45.35 -29.87
N PHE A 199 8.64 -44.84 -30.06
CA PHE A 199 9.62 -45.19 -31.08
C PHE A 199 10.91 -45.59 -30.36
#